data_AF-A0A1Z9WT82-F1
#
_entry.id   AF-A0A1Z9WT82-F1
#
_cell.length_a   1.000
_cell.length_b   1.000
_cell.length_c   1.000
_cell.angle_alpha   90.00
_cell.angle_beta   90.00
_cell.angle_gamma   90.00
#
_symmetry.space_group_name_H-M   'P 1'
#
loop_
_entity.id
_entity.type
_entity.pdbx_description
1 polymer ?
#
loop_
_entity_poly.entity_id
_entity_poly.type
_entity_poly.pdbx_seq_one_letter_code
_entity_poly.pdbx_strand_id
1 'polypeptide(L)' 'MAALLAIVGFSQSWNLAFSLLNMCLISAIMSLGVNIQWGYAGLFNAGVMGFAALGGLAAVL' A
#
# COMPACT_ATOMS: atom_id res chain seq x y z
N MET A 1 -7.84 4.01 -3.23
CA MET A 1 -7.64 2.95 -4.24
C MET A 1 -8.95 2.50 -4.88
N ALA A 2 -9.98 2.14 -4.11
CA ALA A 2 -11.24 1.58 -4.64
C ALA A 2 -11.96 2.48 -5.66
N ALA A 3 -12.07 3.79 -5.40
CA ALA A 3 -12.68 4.73 -6.35
C ALA A 3 -11.92 4.83 -7.69
N LEU A 4 -10.58 4.76 -7.64
CA LEU A 4 -9.74 4.80 -8.84
C LEU A 4 -9.88 3.52 -9.68
N LEU A 5 -9.94 2.35 -9.04
CA LEU A 5 -10.20 1.08 -9.73
C LEU A 5 -11.60 1.04 -10.34
N ALA A 6 -12.62 1.59 -9.66
CA ALA A 6 -13.97 1.71 -10.21
C ALA A 6 -13.99 2.59 -11.47
N ILE A 7 -13.30 3.74 -11.44
CA ILE A 7 -13.18 4.62 -12.61
C ILE A 7 -12.51 3.89 -13.77
N VAL A 8 -11.42 3.14 -13.55
CA VAL A 8 -10.76 2.33 -14.60
C VAL A 8 -11.70 1.24 -15.15
N GLY A 9 -12.48 0.60 -14.29
CA GLY A 9 -13.49 -0.39 -14.67
C GLY A 9 -14.59 0.18 -15.57
N PHE A 10 -15.06 1.39 -15.28
CA PHE A 10 -16.08 2.08 -16.08
C PHE A 10 -15.54 2.74 -17.35
N SER A 11 -14.30 3.22 -17.36
CA SER A 11 -13.72 3.99 -18.48
C SER A 11 -12.91 3.18 -19.48
N GLN A 12 -12.20 2.13 -19.06
CA GLN A 12 -11.40 1.29 -19.96
C GLN A 12 -12.00 -0.09 -20.11
N SER A 13 -11.95 -0.89 -19.05
CA SER A 13 -12.56 -2.22 -19.01
C SER A 13 -12.35 -2.86 -17.65
N TRP A 14 -13.25 -3.77 -17.30
CA TRP A 14 -13.15 -4.57 -16.09
C TRP A 14 -11.93 -5.50 -16.09
N ASN A 15 -11.49 -5.99 -17.25
CA ASN A 15 -10.31 -6.86 -17.34
C ASN A 15 -9.00 -6.11 -17.02
N LEU A 16 -8.85 -4.88 -17.52
CA LEU A 16 -7.73 -4.02 -17.15
C LEU A 16 -7.77 -3.66 -15.67
N ALA A 17 -8.94 -3.34 -15.11
CA ALA A 17 -9.09 -3.04 -13.70
C ALA A 17 -8.66 -4.23 -12.81
N PHE A 18 -9.03 -5.47 -13.15
CA PHE A 18 -8.60 -6.65 -12.41
C PHE A 18 -7.11 -6.95 -12.56
N SER A 19 -6.52 -6.74 -13.75
CA SER A 19 -5.08 -6.86 -13.95
C SER A 19 -4.29 -5.83 -13.13
N LEU A 20 -4.78 -4.59 -13.09
CA LEU A 20 -4.19 -3.51 -12.28
C LEU A 20 -4.27 -3.83 -10.78
N LEU A 21 -5.42 -4.36 -10.34
CA LEU A 21 -5.61 -4.82 -8.96
C LEU A 21 -4.57 -5.90 -8.60
N ASN A 22 -4.36 -6.87 -9.50
CA ASN A 22 -3.39 -7.94 -9.29
C ASN A 22 -1.95 -7.40 -9.16
N MET A 23 -1.55 -6.47 -10.04
CA MET A 23 -0.25 -5.80 -9.92
C MET A 23 -0.11 -4.97 -8.63
N CYS A 24 -1.18 -4.31 -8.18
CA CYS A 24 -1.18 -3.55 -6.93
C CYS A 24 -0.97 -4.48 -5.72
N LEU A 25 -1.60 -5.66 -5.70
CA LEU A 25 -1.43 -6.64 -4.62
C LEU A 25 0.00 -7.18 -4.57
N ILE A 26 0.57 -7.54 -5.73
CA ILE A 26 1.96 -8.00 -5.81
C ILE A 26 2.92 -6.91 -5.31
N SER A 27 2.72 -5.66 -5.75
CA SER A 27 3.52 -4.51 -5.30
C SER A 27 3.39 -4.27 -3.79
N ALA A 28 2.19 -4.39 -3.23
CA ALA A 28 1.96 -4.25 -1.80
C ALA A 28 2.75 -5.30 -1.00
N ILE A 29 2.70 -6.57 -1.40
CA ILE A 29 3.47 -7.65 -0.75
C ILE A 29 4.97 -7.41 -0.88
N MET A 30 5.44 -7.01 -2.06
CA MET A 30 6.85 -6.70 -2.29
C MET A 30 7.32 -5.54 -1.40
N SER A 31 6.51 -4.48 -1.26
CA SER A 31 6.81 -3.34 -0.39
C SER A 31 6.83 -3.71 1.10
N LEU A 32 6.00 -4.68 1.53
CA LEU A 32 6.03 -5.24 2.88
C LEU A 32 7.33 -6.02 3.12
N GLY A 33 7.74 -6.86 2.16
CA GLY A 33 8.99 -7.61 2.23
C GLY A 33 10.22 -6.69 2.37
N VAL A 34 10.27 -5.60 1.59
CA VAL A 34 11.34 -4.59 1.68
C VAL A 34 11.29 -3.85 3.03
N ASN A 35 10.11 -3.48 3.53
CA ASN A 35 9.99 -2.82 4.85
C ASN A 35 10.47 -3.74 5.99
N ILE A 36 10.23 -5.05 5.90
CA ILE A 36 10.72 -6.01 6.89
C ILE A 36 12.24 -6.16 6.81
N GLN A 37 12.79 -6.30 5.60
CA GLN A 37 14.24 -6.40 5.39
C GLN A 37 14.98 -5.14 5.88
N TRP A 38 14.44 -3.95 5.59
CA TRP A 38 15.00 -2.68 6.08
C TRP A 38 14.77 -2.48 7.58
N GLY A 39 13.67 -2.98 8.13
CA GLY A 39 13.41 -2.98 9.56
C GLY A 39 14.42 -3.80 10.36
N TYR A 40 14.82 -4.97 9.86
CA TYR A 40 15.88 -5.78 10.47
C TYR A 40 17.28 -5.23 10.22
N ALA A 41 17.52 -4.59 9.07
CA ALA A 41 18.80 -3.95 8.75
C ALA A 41 18.99 -2.57 9.40
N GLY A 42 17.93 -1.96 9.96
CA GLY A 42 18.01 -0.70 10.72
C GLY A 42 18.23 0.57 9.89
N LEU A 43 18.18 0.53 8.54
CA LEU A 43 18.51 1.68 7.70
C LEU A 43 17.32 2.62 7.38
N PHE A 44 16.07 2.14 7.29
CA PHE A 44 14.86 2.98 7.13
C PHE A 44 13.56 2.15 7.26
N ASN A 45 12.74 2.38 8.30
CA ASN A 45 11.44 1.68 8.46
C ASN A 45 10.27 2.66 8.32
N ALA A 46 9.93 3.02 7.07
CA ALA A 46 8.79 3.90 6.78
C ALA A 46 7.45 3.27 7.19
N GLY A 47 7.31 1.94 7.12
CA GLY A 47 6.10 1.23 7.54
C GLY A 47 5.79 1.43 9.03
N VAL A 48 6.74 1.16 9.92
CA VAL A 48 6.58 1.31 11.38
C VAL A 48 6.48 2.78 11.78
N MET A 49 7.27 3.67 11.17
CA MET A 49 7.17 5.12 11.41
C MET A 49 5.81 5.68 10.98
N GLY A 50 5.22 5.18 9.89
CA GLY A 50 3.89 5.56 9.44
C GLY A 50 2.77 5.11 10.38
N PHE A 51 2.84 3.87 10.89
CA PHE A 51 1.90 3.39 11.91
C PHE A 51 2.09 4.09 13.26
N ALA A 52 3.32 4.42 13.64
CA ALA A 52 3.59 5.24 14.83
C ALA A 52 3.03 6.66 14.68
N ALA A 53 3.15 7.28 13.50
CA ALA A 53 2.57 8.59 13.22
C ALA A 53 1.03 8.57 13.25
N LEU A 54 0.40 7.54 12.66
CA LEU A 54 -1.05 7.35 12.73
C LEU A 54 -1.53 7.06 14.17
N GLY A 55 -0.78 6.25 14.93
CA GLY A 55 -1.06 5.99 16.34
C GLY A 55 -0.91 7.24 17.21
N GLY A 56 0.07 8.09 16.93
CA GLY A 56 0.25 9.40 17.58
C GLY A 56 -0.89 10.36 17.28
N LEU A 57 -1.38 10.40 16.03
CA LEU A 57 -2.55 11.20 15.66
C LEU A 57 -3.84 10.68 16.32
N ALA A 58 -4.00 9.36 16.42
CA ALA A 58 -5.17 8.74 17.08
C ALA A 58 -5.16 8.90 18.61
N ALA A 59 -4.00 9.10 19.24
CA ALA A 59 -3.91 9.37 20.67
C ALA A 59 -4.18 10.84 21.04
N VAL A 60 -4.12 11.75 20.05
CA VAL A 60 -4.33 13.20 20.23
C VAL A 60 -5.76 13.62 19.88
N LEU A 61 -6.48 12.83 19.08
CA LEU A 61 -7.92 12.97 18.78
C LEU A 61 -8.78 12.28 19.84
#